data_AF-A0A497DEQ9-F1
#
_entry.id   AF-A0A497DEQ9-F1
#
_cell.length_a   1.000
_cell.length_b   1.000
_cell.length_c   1.000
_cell.angle_alpha   90.00
_cell.angle_beta   90.00
_cell.angle_gamma   90.00
#
_symmetry.space_group_name_H-M   'P 1'
#
loop_
_entity.id
_entity.type
_entity.pdbx_description
1 polymer ?
#
loop_
_entity_poly.entity_id
_entity_poly.type
_entity_poly.pdbx_seq_one_letter_code
_entity_poly.pdbx_strand_id
1 'polypeptide(L)'
;MKSFLTILLLIISNSFMTIAWYGHLKFSEWRWFNKLGIIAVILISWGIALFEYMFQVPANRIGFKANGGPFSLVQLKVIQEIITLSVFVIFSLIVFKTTTFKINHLIGFVFLVLAAYFLFKD
;
A
#
# COMPACT_ATOMS: atom_id res chain seq x y z
N MET A 1 4.06 -20.22 8.12
CA MET A 1 4.09 -19.94 6.66
C MET A 1 2.99 -18.99 6.20
N LYS A 2 1.72 -19.22 6.58
CA LYS A 2 0.58 -18.35 6.18
C LYS A 2 0.77 -16.87 6.50
N SER A 3 1.30 -16.53 7.69
CA SER A 3 1.55 -15.14 8.09
C SER A 3 2.49 -14.39 7.15
N PHE A 4 3.64 -15.01 6.83
CA PHE A 4 4.63 -14.42 5.94
C PHE A 4 4.08 -14.23 4.51
N LEU A 5 3.38 -15.24 4.00
CA LEU A 5 2.75 -15.17 2.68
C LEU A 5 1.70 -14.05 2.61
N THR A 6 0.84 -13.92 3.63
CA THR A 6 -0.13 -12.82 3.72
C THR A 6 0.57 -11.47 3.67
N ILE A 7 1.61 -11.26 4.50
CA ILE A 7 2.33 -9.98 4.53
C ILE A 7 2.98 -9.68 3.18
N LEU A 8 3.63 -10.66 2.55
CA LEU A 8 4.26 -10.49 1.24
C LEU A 8 3.25 -10.07 0.16
N LEU A 9 2.09 -10.74 0.12
CA LEU A 9 1.02 -10.41 -0.83
C LEU A 9 0.45 -9.01 -0.57
N LEU A 10 0.28 -8.61 0.70
CA LEU A 10 -0.16 -7.25 1.07
C LEU A 10 0.87 -6.18 0.64
N ILE A 11 2.17 -6.47 0.74
CA ILE A 11 3.23 -5.56 0.26
C ILE A 11 3.15 -5.39 -1.26
N ILE A 12 2.98 -6.49 -1.99
CA ILE A 12 2.85 -6.47 -3.45
C ILE A 12 1.60 -5.69 -3.86
N SER A 13 0.43 -5.98 -3.28
CA SER A 13 -0.81 -5.23 -3.53
C SER A 13 -0.61 -3.74 -3.29
N ASN A 14 -0.09 -3.35 -2.12
CA ASN A 14 0.08 -1.93 -1.78
C ASN A 14 1.06 -1.20 -2.72
N SER A 15 2.02 -1.92 -3.30
CA SER A 15 2.92 -1.36 -4.31
C SER A 15 2.16 -0.99 -5.57
N PHE A 16 1.31 -1.89 -6.09
CA PHE A 16 0.42 -1.59 -7.21
C PHE A 16 -0.56 -0.47 -6.87
N MET A 17 -1.13 -0.47 -5.66
CA MET A 17 -2.04 0.57 -5.21
C MET A 17 -1.40 1.96 -5.24
N THR A 18 -0.19 2.05 -4.69
CA THR A 18 0.57 3.30 -4.63
C THR A 18 0.89 3.82 -6.04
N ILE A 19 1.26 2.92 -6.95
CA ILE A 19 1.50 3.28 -8.36
C ILE A 19 0.21 3.74 -9.04
N ALA A 20 -0.92 3.05 -8.82
CA ALA A 20 -2.21 3.41 -9.41
C ALA A 20 -2.67 4.81 -8.96
N TRP A 21 -2.48 5.15 -7.69
CA TRP A 21 -2.90 6.41 -7.10
C TRP A 21 -1.97 7.58 -7.41
N TYR A 22 -0.65 7.36 -7.37
CA TYR A 22 0.32 8.46 -7.40
C TYR A 22 1.30 8.39 -8.58
N GLY A 23 1.47 7.24 -9.22
CA GLY A 23 2.41 7.06 -10.33
C GLY A 23 2.15 8.02 -11.48
N HIS A 24 0.87 8.27 -11.80
CA HIS A 24 0.49 9.20 -12.86
C HIS A 24 0.97 10.64 -12.63
N LEU A 25 1.16 11.07 -11.38
CA LEU A 25 1.68 12.40 -11.03
C LEU A 25 3.17 12.54 -11.40
N LYS A 26 3.92 11.43 -11.40
CA LYS A 26 5.29 11.44 -11.91
C LYS A 26 5.32 11.26 -13.42
N PHE A 27 4.48 10.37 -13.95
CA PHE A 27 4.44 10.10 -15.38
C PHE A 27 3.97 11.29 -16.19
N SER A 28 3.22 12.25 -15.63
CA SER A 28 2.90 13.51 -16.30
C SER A 28 4.13 14.35 -16.68
N GLU A 29 5.32 14.08 -16.13
CA GLU A 29 6.57 14.67 -16.62
C GLU A 29 6.99 14.12 -17.99
N TRP A 30 6.48 12.95 -18.39
CA TRP A 30 6.77 12.34 -19.69
C TRP A 30 5.90 12.96 -20.78
N ARG A 31 6.52 13.43 -21.86
CA ARG A 31 5.88 14.15 -22.97
C ARG A 31 4.65 13.48 -23.58
N TRP A 32 4.61 12.14 -23.60
CA TRP A 32 3.47 11.39 -24.12
C TRP A 32 2.33 11.27 -23.11
N PHE A 33 2.66 11.08 -21.83
CA PHE A 33 1.68 10.90 -20.77
C PHE A 33 0.96 12.21 -20.41
N ASN A 34 1.64 13.35 -20.51
CA ASN A 34 1.04 14.68 -20.28
C ASN A 34 -0.05 15.03 -21.32
N LYS A 35 -0.08 14.33 -22.45
CA LYS A 35 -1.14 14.50 -23.47
C LYS A 35 -2.38 13.63 -23.18
N LEU A 36 -2.31 12.73 -22.19
CA LEU A 36 -3.44 11.90 -21.82
C LEU A 36 -4.46 12.73 -21.05
N GLY A 37 -5.72 12.70 -21.51
CA GLY A 37 -6.82 13.26 -20.75
C GLY A 37 -7.06 12.49 -19.46
N ILE A 38 -7.73 13.13 -18.49
CA ILE A 38 -8.03 12.55 -17.17
C ILE A 38 -8.72 11.18 -17.24
N ILE A 39 -9.59 10.97 -18.24
CA ILE A 39 -10.29 9.70 -18.46
C ILE A 39 -9.30 8.58 -18.78
N ALA A 40 -8.31 8.82 -19.65
CA ALA A 40 -7.29 7.83 -20.00
C ALA A 40 -6.42 7.49 -18.78
N VAL A 41 -6.07 8.50 -17.97
CA VAL A 41 -5.32 8.29 -16.72
C VAL A 41 -6.11 7.42 -15.74
N ILE A 42 -7.41 7.71 -15.55
CA ILE A 42 -8.29 6.90 -14.68
C ILE A 42 -8.34 5.44 -15.15
N LEU A 43 -8.49 5.20 -16.45
CA LEU A 43 -8.54 3.84 -17.00
C LEU A 43 -7.22 3.09 -16.81
N ILE A 44 -6.08 3.77 -16.99
CA ILE A 44 -4.76 3.17 -16.72
C ILE A 44 -4.63 2.83 -15.23
N SER A 45 -4.99 3.75 -14.33
CA SER A 45 -4.97 3.52 -12.88
C SER A 45 -5.90 2.36 -12.48
N TRP A 46 -7.07 2.23 -13.09
CA TRP A 46 -7.97 1.08 -12.90
C TRP A 46 -7.33 -0.23 -13.38
N GLY A 47 -6.66 -0.23 -14.53
CA GLY A 47 -5.92 -1.38 -15.01
C GLY A 47 -4.84 -1.84 -14.03
N ILE A 48 -4.14 -0.91 -13.39
CA ILE A 48 -3.14 -1.20 -12.36
C ILE A 48 -3.81 -1.71 -11.07
N ALA A 49 -4.92 -1.10 -10.66
CA ALA A 49 -5.68 -1.52 -9.49
C ALA A 49 -6.24 -2.95 -9.63
N LEU A 50 -6.53 -3.43 -10.84
CA LEU A 50 -6.92 -4.83 -11.04
C LEU A 50 -5.82 -5.80 -10.56
N PHE A 51 -4.55 -5.51 -10.83
CA PHE A 51 -3.44 -6.33 -10.34
C PHE A 51 -3.30 -6.25 -8.82
N GLU A 52 -3.54 -5.08 -8.21
CA GLU A 52 -3.60 -4.93 -6.75
C GLU A 52 -4.59 -5.92 -6.13
N TYR A 53 -5.82 -5.97 -6.67
CA TYR A 53 -6.87 -6.88 -6.18
C TYR A 53 -6.49 -8.36 -6.31
N MET A 54 -5.73 -8.74 -7.34
CA MET A 54 -5.25 -10.11 -7.52
C MET A 54 -4.36 -10.60 -6.36
N PHE A 55 -3.71 -9.69 -5.63
CA PHE A 55 -2.90 -10.03 -4.46
C PHE A 55 -3.62 -9.74 -3.14
N GLN A 56 -4.36 -8.63 -3.07
CA GLN A 56 -5.07 -8.18 -1.87
C GLN A 56 -6.14 -9.18 -1.42
N VAL A 57 -6.94 -9.68 -2.36
CA VAL A 57 -8.05 -10.61 -2.03
C VAL A 57 -7.51 -11.95 -1.51
N PRO A 58 -6.54 -12.62 -2.17
CA PRO A 58 -5.93 -13.82 -1.61
C PRO A 58 -5.21 -13.58 -0.28
N ALA A 59 -4.49 -12.45 -0.12
CA ALA A 59 -3.77 -12.13 1.11
C ALA A 59 -4.73 -12.11 2.32
N ASN A 60 -5.83 -11.38 2.18
CA ASN A 60 -6.85 -11.27 3.23
C ASN A 60 -7.55 -12.60 3.47
N ARG A 61 -7.88 -13.36 2.42
CA ARG A 61 -8.50 -14.68 2.60
C ARG A 61 -7.60 -15.67 3.34
N ILE A 62 -6.31 -15.73 3.00
CA ILE A 62 -5.31 -16.61 3.64
C ILE A 62 -5.02 -16.15 5.07
N GLY A 63 -5.00 -14.84 5.29
CA GLY A 63 -4.64 -14.21 6.56
C GLY A 63 -5.76 -14.25 7.60
N PHE A 64 -7.03 -14.27 7.18
CA PHE A 64 -8.18 -14.07 8.05
C PHE A 64 -8.47 -15.28 8.94
N LYS A 65 -8.62 -15.02 10.25
CA LYS A 65 -8.78 -16.04 11.30
C LYS A 65 -9.97 -16.98 11.06
N ALA A 66 -11.09 -16.46 10.58
CA ALA A 66 -12.27 -17.28 10.27
C ALA A 66 -12.04 -18.29 9.13
N ASN A 67 -11.04 -18.05 8.26
CA ASN A 67 -10.65 -18.95 7.18
C ASN A 67 -9.47 -19.87 7.58
N GLY A 68 -9.15 -19.96 8.88
CA GLY A 68 -7.98 -20.71 9.36
C GLY A 68 -6.65 -19.98 9.14
N GLY A 69 -6.70 -18.66 9.00
CA GLY A 69 -5.55 -17.76 8.99
C GLY A 69 -5.11 -17.32 10.39
N PRO A 70 -3.96 -16.65 10.52
CA PRO A 70 -3.39 -16.26 11.81
C PRO A 70 -3.92 -14.94 12.37
N PHE A 71 -4.61 -14.09 11.57
CA PHE A 71 -4.91 -12.70 11.93
C PHE A 71 -6.40 -12.42 12.04
N SER A 72 -6.82 -11.65 13.05
CA SER A 72 -8.19 -11.10 13.10
C SER A 72 -8.44 -10.09 11.97
N LEU A 73 -9.70 -9.73 11.74
CA LEU A 73 -10.06 -8.72 10.72
C LEU A 73 -9.35 -7.38 11.01
N VAL A 74 -9.34 -6.98 12.28
CA VAL A 74 -8.72 -5.73 12.73
C VAL A 74 -7.20 -5.79 12.55
N GLN A 75 -6.57 -6.90 12.94
CA GLN A 75 -5.13 -7.09 12.76
C GLN A 75 -4.72 -7.03 11.27
N LEU A 76 -5.49 -7.65 10.37
CA LEU A 76 -5.24 -7.55 8.92
C LEU A 76 -5.29 -6.11 8.43
N LYS A 77 -6.30 -5.34 8.86
CA LYS A 77 -6.43 -3.95 8.44
C LYS A 77 -5.26 -3.10 8.95
N VAL A 78 -4.85 -3.30 10.19
CA VAL A 78 -3.71 -2.59 10.79
C VAL A 78 -2.40 -2.94 10.08
N ILE A 79 -2.15 -4.22 9.81
CA ILE A 79 -0.98 -4.65 9.01
C ILE A 79 -1.01 -3.95 7.64
N GLN A 80 -2.17 -3.90 7.00
CA GLN A 80 -2.33 -3.25 5.70
C GLN A 80 -2.00 -1.76 5.76
N GLU A 81 -2.47 -1.01 6.77
CA GLU A 81 -2.16 0.42 6.95
C GLU A 81 -0.66 0.67 7.17
N ILE A 82 -0.02 -0.15 8.01
CA ILE A 82 1.43 -0.07 8.22
C ILE A 82 2.18 -0.28 6.89
N ILE A 83 1.76 -1.29 6.12
CA ILE A 83 2.35 -1.59 4.81
C ILE A 83 2.08 -0.43 3.84
N THR A 84 0.86 0.09 3.76
CA THR A 84 0.49 1.21 2.87
C THR A 84 1.41 2.40 3.11
N LEU A 85 1.59 2.79 4.38
CA LEU A 85 2.38 3.96 4.72
C LEU A 85 3.88 3.72 4.52
N SER A 86 4.35 2.51 4.79
CA SER A 86 5.74 2.11 4.50
C SER A 86 6.05 2.13 3.01
N VAL A 87 5.20 1.51 2.20
CA VAL A 87 5.33 1.47 0.74
C VAL A 87 5.23 2.89 0.17
N PHE A 88 4.27 3.69 0.63
CA PHE A 88 4.11 5.08 0.20
C PHE A 88 5.35 5.93 0.49
N VAL A 89 5.92 5.81 1.69
CA VAL A 89 7.15 6.53 2.04
C VAL A 89 8.30 6.14 1.12
N ILE A 90 8.56 4.84 0.95
CA ILE A 90 9.61 4.32 0.06
C ILE A 90 9.39 4.83 -1.39
N PHE A 91 8.16 4.71 -1.88
CA PHE A 91 7.78 5.17 -3.21
C PHE A 91 8.00 6.68 -3.37
N SER A 92 7.60 7.50 -2.40
CA SER A 92 7.77 8.96 -2.45
C SER A 92 9.26 9.35 -2.54
N LEU A 93 10.13 8.66 -1.79
CA LEU A 93 11.56 8.90 -1.78
C LEU A 93 12.21 8.53 -3.12
N ILE A 94 11.83 7.39 -3.70
CA ILE A 94 12.42 6.88 -4.95
C ILE A 94 11.89 7.63 -6.18
N VAL A 95 10.58 7.87 -6.24
CA VAL A 95 9.88 8.35 -7.44
C VAL A 95 9.83 9.87 -7.50
N PHE A 96 9.55 10.54 -6.38
CA PHE A 96 9.43 12.00 -6.37
C PHE A 96 10.76 12.69 -6.06
N LYS A 97 11.69 12.03 -5.36
CA LYS A 97 13.07 12.49 -5.05
C LYS A 97 13.20 13.89 -4.39
N THR A 98 12.09 14.59 -4.16
CA THR A 98 12.02 15.97 -3.65
C THR A 98 11.45 16.05 -2.24
N THR A 99 10.91 14.95 -1.70
CA THR A 99 10.35 14.91 -0.35
C THR A 99 11.48 14.80 0.67
N THR A 100 11.77 15.89 1.37
CA THR A 100 12.62 15.86 2.55
C THR A 100 11.90 15.12 3.67
N PHE A 101 12.56 14.12 4.26
CA PHE A 101 12.02 13.35 5.37
C PHE A 101 11.93 14.25 6.61
N LYS A 102 10.77 14.88 6.82
CA LYS A 102 10.51 15.72 7.98
C LYS A 102 10.27 14.87 9.24
N ILE A 103 10.69 15.39 10.39
CA ILE A 103 10.48 14.78 11.72
C ILE A 103 9.01 14.43 11.98
N ASN A 104 8.06 15.19 11.44
CA ASN A 104 6.63 14.91 11.57
C ASN A 104 6.24 13.56 10.94
N HIS A 105 6.89 13.12 9.85
CA HIS A 105 6.63 11.80 9.27
C HIS A 105 7.14 10.68 10.17
N LEU A 106 8.27 10.89 10.85
CA LEU A 106 8.81 9.93 11.83
C LEU A 106 7.85 9.79 13.02
N ILE A 107 7.34 10.91 13.53
CA ILE A 107 6.35 10.92 14.62
C ILE A 107 5.08 10.17 14.21
N GLY A 108 4.57 10.40 12.99
CA GLY A 108 3.44 9.65 12.44
C GLY A 108 3.72 8.14 12.38
N PHE A 109 4.93 7.75 11.96
CA PHE A 109 5.37 6.36 11.95
C PHE A 109 5.37 5.72 13.35
N VAL A 110 5.88 6.44 14.35
CA VAL A 110 5.89 5.98 15.75
C VAL A 110 4.47 5.77 16.26
N PHE A 111 3.53 6.67 15.96
CA PHE A 111 2.13 6.49 16.34
C PHE A 111 1.45 5.29 15.67
N LEU A 112 1.82 4.95 14.43
CA LEU A 112 1.31 3.74 13.77
C LEU A 112 1.85 2.47 14.41
N VAL A 113 3.13 2.46 14.80
CA VAL A 113 3.72 1.34 15.53
C VAL A 113 3.06 1.19 16.91
N LEU A 114 2.80 2.30 17.61
CA LEU A 114 2.06 2.29 18.88
C LEU A 114 0.63 1.76 18.71
N ALA A 115 -0.09 2.21 17.68
CA ALA A 115 -1.43 1.72 17.37
C ALA A 115 -1.42 0.20 17.09
N ALA A 116 -0.42 -0.27 16.34
CA ALA A 116 -0.22 -1.69 16.11
C ALA A 116 0.04 -2.44 17.43
N TYR A 117 0.94 -1.96 18.28
CA TYR A 117 1.21 -2.58 19.58
C TYR A 117 -0.08 -2.79 20.40
N PHE A 118 -0.92 -1.76 20.54
CA PHE A 118 -2.16 -1.87 21.30
C PHE A 118 -3.20 -2.81 20.68
N LEU A 119 -3.23 -2.95 19.35
CA LEU A 119 -4.18 -3.82 18.65
C LEU A 119 -3.73 -5.29 18.57
N PHE A 120 -2.43 -5.54 18.78
CA PHE A 120 -1.86 -6.87 18.89
C PHE A 120 -1.64 -7.31 20.34
N LYS A 121 -1.80 -6.41 21.30
CA LYS A 121 -1.81 -6.69 22.73
C LYS A 121 -3.21 -7.16 23.11
N ASP A 122 -3.32 -8.44 23.46
CA ASP A 122 -4.53 -9.01 24.07
C ASP A 122 -4.80 -8.41 25.46
#